data_AF-A0A804M831-F1
#
_entry.id   AF-A0A804M831-F1
#
_cell.length_a   1.000
_cell.length_b   1.000
_cell.length_c   1.000
_cell.angle_alpha   90.00
_cell.angle_beta   90.00
_cell.angle_gamma   90.00
#
_symmetry.space_group_name_H-M   'P 1'
#
loop_
_entity.id
_entity.type
_entity.pdbx_description
1 polymer ?
#
loop_
_entity_poly.entity_id
_entity_poly.type
_entity_poly.pdbx_seq_one_letter_code
_entity_poly.pdbx_strand_id
1 'polypeptide(L)'
;MAYMYKTKSSQYNRAEVIQSFRWKIGPVLPHDIQEKLHFSEKEYFKNHSAAIKSYISEMDIDLTVDMVPPKDPYIQVRVLEDIGEVSLGDHSVSLTKNSLHFLRRTDAEQFISQGLMEEFLE
;
A
#
# COMPACT_ATOMS: atom_id res chain seq x y z
N MET A 1 -2.78 -4.71 45.11
CA MET A 1 -3.68 -4.37 43.98
C MET A 1 -3.05 -3.34 43.03
N ALA A 2 -2.54 -2.19 43.49
CA ALA A 2 -1.93 -1.16 42.61
C ALA A 2 -0.80 -1.66 41.67
N TYR A 3 0.07 -2.56 42.14
CA TYR A 3 1.13 -3.16 41.31
C TYR A 3 0.59 -4.00 40.15
N MET A 4 -0.52 -4.74 40.36
CA MET A 4 -1.17 -5.52 39.30
C MET A 4 -1.82 -4.64 38.23
N TYR A 5 -2.39 -3.49 38.61
CA TYR A 5 -2.95 -2.55 37.64
C TYR A 5 -1.86 -1.88 36.82
N LYS A 6 -0.75 -1.52 37.45
CA LYS A 6 0.40 -0.90 36.77
C LYS A 6 1.07 -1.86 35.79
N THR A 7 1.19 -3.14 36.14
CA THR A 7 1.71 -4.18 35.22
C THR A 7 0.75 -4.50 34.08
N LYS A 8 -0.56 -4.58 34.33
CA LYS A 8 -1.56 -4.75 33.26
C LYS A 8 -1.56 -3.58 32.28
N SER A 9 -1.54 -2.33 32.78
CA SER A 9 -1.46 -1.14 31.94
C SER A 9 -0.16 -1.09 31.11
N SER A 10 0.98 -1.45 31.69
CA SER A 10 2.25 -1.50 30.96
C SER A 10 2.28 -2.59 29.89
N GLN A 11 1.69 -3.77 30.14
CA GLN A 11 1.60 -4.84 29.15
C GLN A 11 0.68 -4.46 27.98
N TYR A 12 -0.44 -3.79 28.27
CA TYR A 12 -1.38 -3.31 27.27
C TYR A 12 -0.74 -2.28 26.33
N ASN A 13 -0.07 -1.28 26.90
CA ASN A 13 0.64 -0.26 26.11
C ASN A 13 1.74 -0.87 25.24
N ARG A 14 2.45 -1.91 25.73
CA ARG A 14 3.46 -2.61 24.93
C ARG A 14 2.85 -3.40 23.78
N ALA A 15 1.74 -4.09 24.00
CA ALA A 15 1.05 -4.85 22.97
C ALA A 15 0.56 -3.93 21.83
N GLU A 16 0.01 -2.75 22.15
CA GLU A 16 -0.39 -1.75 21.15
C GLU A 16 0.80 -1.27 20.30
N VAL A 17 1.95 -1.01 20.95
CA VAL A 17 3.17 -0.63 20.24
C VAL A 17 3.62 -1.75 19.29
N ILE A 18 3.60 -3.01 19.75
CA ILE A 18 3.99 -4.17 18.95
C ILE A 18 3.05 -4.38 17.76
N GLN A 19 1.74 -4.21 17.96
CA GLN A 19 0.77 -4.25 16.85
C GLN A 19 1.06 -3.17 15.81
N SER A 20 1.40 -1.95 16.26
CA SER A 20 1.70 -0.83 15.36
C SER A 20 2.88 -1.10 14.43
N PHE A 21 3.83 -1.95 14.81
CA PHE A 21 4.96 -2.30 13.96
C PHE A 21 4.54 -2.99 12.68
N ARG A 22 3.48 -3.81 12.70
CA ARG A 22 2.99 -4.46 11.49
C ARG A 22 2.57 -3.45 10.44
N TRP A 23 1.96 -2.35 10.86
CA TRP A 23 1.49 -1.29 9.96
C TRP A 23 2.60 -0.30 9.56
N LYS A 24 3.57 -0.06 10.43
CA LYS A 24 4.66 0.91 10.18
C LYS A 24 5.86 0.33 9.44
N ILE A 25 6.16 -0.95 9.68
CA ILE A 25 7.40 -1.60 9.22
C ILE A 25 7.08 -2.78 8.31
N GLY A 26 5.95 -3.45 8.54
CA GLY A 26 5.53 -4.62 7.78
C GLY A 26 5.72 -5.94 8.53
N PRO A 27 5.64 -7.09 7.83
CA PRO A 27 5.61 -8.41 8.46
C PRO A 27 6.96 -8.86 9.03
N VAL A 28 8.06 -8.18 8.70
CA VAL A 28 9.42 -8.52 9.14
C VAL A 28 9.99 -7.36 9.95
N LEU A 29 10.38 -7.64 11.19
CA LEU A 29 10.97 -6.64 12.08
C LEU A 29 12.50 -6.54 11.87
N PRO A 30 13.10 -5.34 11.87
CA PRO A 30 14.53 -5.13 11.95
C PRO A 30 15.15 -5.79 13.19
N HIS A 31 16.43 -6.18 13.09
CA HIS A 31 17.15 -6.87 14.17
C HIS A 31 17.14 -6.09 15.48
N ASP A 32 17.40 -4.78 15.44
CA ASP A 32 17.45 -3.91 16.63
C ASP A 32 16.14 -3.87 17.42
N ILE A 33 15.01 -4.09 16.75
CA ILE A 33 13.69 -4.16 17.38
C ILE A 33 13.46 -5.57 17.92
N GLN A 34 13.83 -6.60 17.16
CA GLN A 34 13.72 -7.99 17.62
C GLN A 34 14.52 -8.24 18.91
N GLU A 35 15.69 -7.63 19.08
CA GLU A 35 16.49 -7.78 20.30
C GLU A 35 15.80 -7.17 21.55
N LYS A 36 14.95 -6.16 21.36
CA LYS A 36 14.23 -5.47 22.45
C LYS A 36 12.91 -6.13 22.84
N LEU A 37 12.46 -7.14 22.08
CA LEU A 37 11.23 -7.87 22.34
C LEU A 37 11.50 -9.12 23.17
N HIS A 38 10.65 -9.35 24.17
CA HIS A 38 10.64 -10.60 24.90
C HIS A 38 10.15 -11.76 24.02
N PHE A 39 10.49 -13.01 24.37
CA PHE A 39 10.10 -14.20 23.59
C PHE A 39 8.59 -14.24 23.27
N SER A 40 7.76 -14.02 24.29
CA SER A 40 6.30 -13.99 24.17
C SER A 40 5.80 -12.87 23.24
N GLU A 41 6.52 -11.75 23.18
CA GLU A 41 6.18 -10.62 22.31
C GLU A 41 6.53 -10.90 20.85
N LYS A 42 7.65 -11.61 20.61
CA LYS A 42 8.02 -12.09 19.27
C LYS A 42 6.98 -13.08 18.74
N GLU A 43 6.58 -14.03 19.58
CA GLU A 43 5.54 -15.01 19.25
C GLU A 43 4.20 -14.32 18.99
N TYR A 44 3.81 -13.38 19.84
CA TYR A 44 2.63 -12.56 19.65
C TYR A 44 2.65 -11.81 18.30
N PHE A 45 3.75 -11.14 17.97
CA PHE A 45 3.90 -10.43 16.71
C PHE A 45 3.79 -11.35 15.49
N LYS A 46 4.39 -12.54 15.56
CA LYS A 46 4.31 -13.57 14.51
C LYS A 46 2.87 -14.03 14.29
N ASN A 47 2.16 -14.36 15.36
CA ASN A 47 0.77 -14.84 15.29
C ASN A 47 -0.18 -13.74 14.79
N HIS A 48 -0.04 -12.52 15.30
CA HIS A 48 -0.78 -11.35 14.84
C HIS A 48 -0.52 -11.08 13.34
N SER A 49 0.74 -11.19 12.92
CA SER A 49 1.12 -11.04 11.52
C SER A 49 0.50 -12.10 10.59
N ALA A 50 0.42 -13.34 11.06
CA ALA A 50 -0.23 -14.41 10.31
C ALA A 50 -1.75 -14.19 10.19
N ALA A 51 -2.40 -13.74 11.27
CA ALA A 51 -3.83 -13.43 11.26
C ALA A 51 -4.18 -12.32 10.26
N ILE A 52 -3.41 -11.23 10.23
CA ILE A 52 -3.60 -10.15 9.24
C ILE A 52 -3.42 -10.67 7.82
N LYS A 53 -2.39 -11.50 7.57
CA LYS A 53 -2.16 -12.08 6.24
C LYS A 53 -3.35 -12.95 5.80
N SER A 54 -3.89 -13.76 6.72
CA SER A 54 -5.07 -14.58 6.45
C SER A 54 -6.28 -13.72 6.09
N TYR A 55 -6.51 -12.65 6.85
CA TYR A 55 -7.65 -11.75 6.62
C TYR A 55 -7.55 -11.02 5.27
N ILE A 56 -6.38 -10.49 4.92
CA ILE A 56 -6.12 -9.87 3.61
C ILE A 56 -6.41 -10.86 2.47
N SER A 57 -5.95 -12.11 2.63
CA SER A 57 -6.16 -13.15 1.63
C SER A 57 -7.62 -13.59 1.50
N GLU A 58 -8.40 -13.55 2.57
CA GLU A 58 -9.81 -13.95 2.59
C GLU A 58 -10.71 -12.85 2.01
N MET A 59 -10.38 -11.60 2.27
CA MET A 59 -11.15 -10.43 1.81
C MET A 59 -10.75 -9.95 0.41
N ASP A 60 -9.65 -10.45 -0.16
CA ASP A 60 -9.06 -9.97 -1.41
C ASP A 60 -8.83 -8.45 -1.43
N ILE A 61 -8.51 -7.90 -0.26
CA ILE A 61 -8.27 -6.47 -0.02
C ILE A 61 -6.93 -6.32 0.69
N ASP A 62 -6.00 -5.59 0.07
CA ASP A 62 -4.73 -5.26 0.71
C ASP A 62 -4.92 -4.13 1.74
N LEU A 63 -4.90 -4.49 3.02
CA LEU A 63 -4.99 -3.54 4.14
C LEU A 63 -3.67 -2.80 4.41
N THR A 64 -2.57 -3.19 3.76
CA THR A 64 -1.23 -2.65 4.03
C THR A 64 -0.84 -1.51 3.10
N VAL A 65 -1.68 -1.19 2.12
CA VAL A 65 -1.51 -0.03 1.23
C VAL A 65 -1.71 1.28 1.99
N ASP A 66 -1.05 2.33 1.50
CA ASP A 66 -1.19 3.66 2.08
C ASP A 66 -2.64 4.12 2.07
N MET A 67 -3.12 4.56 3.23
CA MET A 67 -4.44 5.19 3.40
C MET A 67 -4.48 6.63 2.84
N VAL A 68 -3.37 7.09 2.25
CA VAL A 68 -3.32 8.35 1.52
C VAL A 68 -3.96 8.07 0.15
N PRO A 69 -5.11 8.68 -0.18
CA PRO A 69 -5.66 8.56 -1.53
C PRO A 69 -4.56 8.98 -2.51
N PRO A 70 -4.35 8.25 -3.62
CA PRO A 70 -3.34 8.59 -4.60
C PRO A 70 -3.49 10.07 -4.95
N LYS A 71 -2.37 10.81 -4.86
CA LYS A 71 -2.34 12.29 -4.82
C LYS A 71 -3.15 12.95 -5.92
N ASP A 72 -3.29 12.30 -7.08
CA ASP A 72 -4.35 12.55 -8.03
C ASP A 72 -4.76 11.24 -8.73
N PRO A 73 -6.06 10.89 -8.80
CA PRO A 73 -6.53 9.69 -9.53
C PRO A 73 -6.35 9.82 -11.04
N TYR A 74 -6.09 11.04 -11.53
CA TYR A 74 -5.80 11.34 -12.92
C TYR A 74 -4.38 11.89 -13.06
N ILE A 75 -3.72 11.50 -14.14
CA ILE A 75 -2.38 11.95 -14.50
C ILE A 75 -2.41 12.52 -15.92
N GLN A 76 -1.55 13.50 -16.17
CA GLN A 76 -1.30 13.97 -17.52
C GLN A 76 -0.25 13.07 -18.16
N VAL A 77 -0.56 12.53 -19.33
CA VAL A 77 0.34 11.65 -20.07
C VAL A 77 0.56 12.17 -21.48
N ARG A 78 1.76 11.91 -21.99
CA ARG A 78 2.11 12.13 -23.39
C ARG A 78 2.20 10.80 -24.12
N VAL A 79 1.53 10.72 -25.26
CA VAL A 79 1.55 9.55 -26.12
C VAL A 79 2.83 9.55 -26.97
N LEU A 80 3.58 8.45 -26.97
CA LEU A 80 4.87 8.33 -27.66
C LEU A 80 4.72 7.76 -29.08
N GLU A 81 3.68 6.94 -29.32
CA GLU A 81 3.40 6.27 -30.59
C GLU A 81 1.91 6.33 -30.94
N ASP A 82 1.54 6.11 -32.20
CA ASP A 82 0.12 6.15 -32.60
C ASP A 82 -0.59 4.86 -32.15
N ILE A 83 -1.50 4.98 -31.18
CA ILE A 83 -2.22 3.84 -30.57
C ILE A 83 -3.62 3.70 -31.20
N GLY A 84 -4.16 4.80 -31.74
CA GLY A 84 -5.50 4.84 -32.33
C GLY A 84 -6.60 5.10 -31.30
N GLU A 85 -7.82 4.68 -31.60
CA GLU A 85 -8.97 4.86 -30.71
C GLU A 85 -9.06 3.71 -29.70
N VAL A 86 -8.98 4.05 -28.41
CA VAL A 86 -9.01 3.10 -27.30
C VAL A 86 -10.21 3.40 -26.39
N SER A 87 -10.90 2.36 -25.97
CA SER A 87 -11.97 2.45 -24.97
C SER A 87 -11.38 2.49 -23.55
N LEU A 88 -11.50 3.63 -22.89
CA LEU A 88 -11.08 3.83 -21.49
C LEU A 88 -12.32 4.08 -20.63
N GLY A 89 -12.72 3.07 -19.86
CA GLY A 89 -13.99 3.10 -19.11
C GLY A 89 -15.21 3.26 -20.02
N ASP A 90 -15.97 4.33 -19.80
CA ASP A 90 -17.22 4.62 -20.52
C ASP A 90 -17.01 5.49 -21.79
N HIS A 91 -15.77 5.86 -22.12
CA HIS A 91 -15.44 6.76 -23.22
C HIS A 91 -14.40 6.17 -24.16
N SER A 92 -14.51 6.45 -25.46
CA SER A 92 -13.43 6.21 -26.42
C SER A 92 -12.57 7.46 -26.57
N VAL A 93 -11.25 7.28 -26.58
CA VAL A 93 -10.28 8.37 -26.71
C VAL A 93 -9.34 8.04 -27.87
N SER A 94 -9.14 9.00 -28.76
CA SER A 94 -8.13 8.90 -29.83
C SER A 94 -6.76 9.30 -29.30
N LEU A 95 -5.84 8.34 -29.28
CA LEU A 95 -4.47 8.47 -28.78
C LEU A 95 -3.51 8.53 -29.98
N THR A 96 -3.13 9.74 -30.35
CA THR A 96 -2.26 10.01 -31.49
C THR A 96 -0.84 10.32 -31.03
N LYS A 97 0.16 10.07 -31.88
CA LYS A 97 1.55 10.33 -31.51
C LYS A 97 1.76 11.79 -31.05
N ASN A 98 2.47 11.97 -29.92
CA ASN A 98 2.78 13.22 -29.25
C ASN A 98 1.57 14.00 -28.67
N SER A 99 0.36 13.44 -28.65
CA SER A 99 -0.77 14.09 -27.99
C SER A 99 -0.67 14.01 -26.46
N LEU A 100 -1.28 14.97 -25.77
CA LEU A 100 -1.38 15.02 -24.32
C LEU A 100 -2.81 14.67 -23.91
N HIS A 101 -2.94 13.79 -22.91
CA HIS A 101 -4.23 13.37 -22.38
C HIS A 101 -4.22 13.37 -20.86
N PHE A 102 -5.38 13.64 -20.27
CA PHE A 102 -5.59 13.52 -18.83
C PHE A 102 -6.41 12.26 -18.56
N LEU A 103 -5.75 11.21 -18.09
CA LEU A 103 -6.33 9.86 -17.95
C LEU A 103 -6.25 9.40 -16.50
N ARG A 104 -7.11 8.46 -16.10
CA ARG A 104 -6.96 7.82 -14.79
C ARG A 104 -5.62 7.10 -14.75
N ARG A 105 -4.95 7.12 -13.60
CA ARG A 105 -3.67 6.43 -13.44
C ARG A 105 -3.77 4.96 -13.81
N THR A 106 -4.83 4.27 -13.37
CA THR A 106 -5.11 2.85 -13.70
C THR A 106 -5.16 2.58 -15.20
N ASP A 107 -5.70 3.53 -15.95
CA ASP A 107 -5.96 3.40 -17.38
C ASP A 107 -4.68 3.68 -18.19
N ALA A 108 -3.85 4.61 -17.72
CA ALA A 108 -2.59 4.98 -18.33
C ALA A 108 -1.44 4.02 -18.00
N GLU A 109 -1.45 3.37 -16.83
CA GLU A 109 -0.35 2.54 -16.32
C GLU A 109 -0.02 1.35 -17.24
N GLN A 110 -1.03 0.77 -17.89
CA GLN A 110 -0.83 -0.27 -18.89
C GLN A 110 -0.03 0.24 -20.11
N PHE A 111 -0.26 1.47 -20.56
CA PHE A 111 0.43 2.04 -21.72
C PHE A 111 1.83 2.56 -21.33
N ILE A 112 1.97 3.11 -20.13
CA ILE A 112 3.26 3.55 -19.59
C ILE A 112 4.20 2.35 -19.42
N SER A 113 3.72 1.23 -18.86
CA SER A 113 4.54 0.02 -18.68
C SER A 113 4.98 -0.62 -20.00
N GLN A 114 4.22 -0.41 -21.08
CA GLN A 114 4.57 -0.83 -22.44
C GLN A 114 5.49 0.16 -23.17
N GLY A 115 5.78 1.32 -22.59
CA GLY A 115 6.58 2.38 -23.23
C GLY A 115 5.85 3.15 -24.33
N LEU A 116 4.52 3.08 -24.37
CA LEU A 116 3.68 3.79 -25.34
C LEU A 116 3.28 5.19 -24.88
N MET A 117 3.39 5.47 -23.57
CA MET A 117 3.11 6.76 -22.95
C MET A 117 4.16 7.10 -21.90
N GLU A 118 4.34 8.39 -21.61
CA GLU A 118 5.12 8.90 -20.48
C GLU A 118 4.26 9.83 -19.60
N GLU A 119 4.47 9.80 -18.28
CA GLU A 119 3.84 10.75 -17.36
C GLU A 119 4.47 12.13 -17.57
N PHE A 120 3.65 13.11 -17.93
CA PHE A 120 4.08 14.49 -18.14
C PHE A 120 3.94 15.24 -16.82
N LEU A 121 5.07 15.41 -16.11
CA LEU A 121 5.17 16.22 -14.90
C LEU A 121 5.67 17.60 -15.32
N GLU A 122 4.86 18.64 -15.10
CA GLU A 122 5.28 20.04 -15.25
C GLU A 122 6.16 20.49 -14.07
#